data_AF-A0AAE0A4N1-F1
#
_entry.id   AF-A0AAE0A4N1-F1
#
_cell.length_a   1.000
_cell.length_b   1.000
_cell.length_c   1.000
_cell.angle_alpha   90.00
_cell.angle_beta   90.00
_cell.angle_gamma   90.00
#
_symmetry.space_group_name_H-M   'P 1'
#
loop_
_entity.id
_entity.type
_entity.pdbx_description
1 polymer ?
#
loop_
_entity_poly.entity_id
_entity_poly.type
_entity_poly.pdbx_seq_one_letter_code
_entity_poly.pdbx_strand_id
1 'polypeptide(L)'
;MRSYSVKSGNHLGCNLLANPSSSGIASLEYWWKFLWCINIPSKVKLFIWRACPNWIPARYNLAKRGMHMEINCLVCGKCLETTVHALWACPALKQIRSTYHCLGGFGVKDNMQFLDLMILCINKLLQEEFELICIIIWRIWCRWNELVHGKPALVDREAVLWARAFLNEYRRANDESITLLGFRVFF
;
A
#
# COMPACT_ATOMS: atom_id res chain seq x y z
N MET A 1 15.80 30.21 -6.24
CA MET A 1 15.19 28.86 -6.30
C MET A 1 13.85 28.89 -5.58
N ARG A 2 12.73 28.65 -6.29
CA ARG A 2 11.39 28.65 -5.69
C ARG A 2 11.14 27.30 -5.02
N SER A 3 11.12 27.28 -3.69
CA SER A 3 10.70 26.14 -2.89
C SER A 3 9.17 26.05 -2.90
N TYR A 4 8.62 25.14 -3.70
CA TYR A 4 7.20 24.79 -3.66
C TYR A 4 6.96 23.77 -2.54
N SER A 5 6.17 24.15 -1.53
CA SER A 5 5.73 23.26 -0.44
C SER A 5 4.36 22.68 -0.79
N VAL A 6 4.32 21.36 -1.04
CA VAL A 6 3.11 20.63 -1.49
C VAL A 6 2.22 20.19 -0.31
N LYS A 7 2.53 20.61 0.93
CA LYS A 7 1.95 19.98 2.14
C LYS A 7 0.61 20.57 2.61
N SER A 8 0.29 21.85 2.34
CA SER A 8 -0.95 22.46 2.86
C SER A 8 -2.21 22.10 2.07
N GLY A 9 -2.07 21.80 0.76
CA GLY A 9 -3.22 21.52 -0.11
C GLY A 9 -3.94 20.21 0.21
N ASN A 10 -3.24 19.20 0.70
CA ASN A 10 -3.84 17.90 1.00
C ASN A 10 -4.83 17.99 2.17
N HIS A 11 -4.49 18.73 3.23
CA HIS A 11 -5.29 18.76 4.46
C HIS A 11 -6.69 19.37 4.28
N LEU A 12 -6.82 20.34 3.37
CA LEU A 12 -8.11 20.95 3.01
C LEU A 12 -8.99 20.01 2.17
N GLY A 13 -8.37 19.18 1.31
CA GLY A 13 -9.09 18.22 0.48
C GLY A 13 -9.68 17.03 1.25
N CYS A 14 -9.06 16.65 2.37
CA CYS A 14 -9.47 15.48 3.14
C CYS A 14 -10.75 15.71 3.96
N ASN A 15 -11.04 16.94 4.38
CA ASN A 15 -12.23 17.29 5.18
C ASN A 15 -13.55 17.20 4.39
N LEU A 16 -13.50 17.08 3.06
CA LEU A 16 -14.68 17.02 2.17
C LEU A 16 -15.17 15.58 1.89
N LEU A 17 -14.54 14.57 2.47
CA LEU A 17 -14.77 13.15 2.15
C LEU A 17 -16.05 12.53 2.78
N ALA A 18 -16.92 13.34 3.38
CA ALA A 18 -18.00 12.85 4.27
C ALA A 18 -19.28 12.32 3.58
N ASN A 19 -19.37 12.14 2.25
CA ASN A 19 -20.54 11.48 1.65
C ASN A 19 -20.32 10.96 0.22
N PRO A 20 -20.22 9.63 0.00
CA PRO A 20 -20.25 9.04 -1.33
C PRO A 20 -21.66 8.54 -1.70
N SER A 21 -22.41 9.33 -2.47
CA SER A 21 -23.58 8.87 -3.22
C SER A 21 -23.15 8.26 -4.55
N SER A 22 -23.48 6.98 -4.74
CA SER A 22 -23.23 6.09 -5.89
C SER A 22 -22.88 6.67 -7.27
N SER A 23 -21.71 6.27 -7.80
CA SER A 23 -21.44 5.79 -9.16
C SER A 23 -20.02 5.22 -9.22
N GLY A 24 -19.72 4.24 -10.10
CA GLY A 24 -18.41 3.57 -10.15
C GLY A 24 -17.22 4.49 -10.46
N ILE A 25 -17.48 5.63 -11.10
CA ILE A 25 -16.46 6.66 -11.38
C ILE A 25 -16.26 7.55 -10.13
N ALA A 26 -17.33 7.91 -9.44
CA ALA A 26 -17.26 8.69 -8.21
C ALA A 26 -16.53 7.91 -7.09
N SER A 27 -16.72 6.60 -7.00
CA SER A 27 -16.00 5.75 -6.03
C SER A 27 -14.51 5.64 -6.34
N LEU A 28 -14.12 5.60 -7.63
CA LEU A 28 -12.73 5.58 -8.05
C LEU A 28 -12.03 6.93 -7.79
N GLU A 29 -12.71 8.04 -8.08
CA GLU A 29 -12.20 9.38 -7.77
C GLU A 29 -12.00 9.57 -6.27
N TYR A 30 -12.99 9.16 -5.47
CA TYR A 30 -12.91 9.15 -4.01
C TYR A 30 -11.73 8.34 -3.50
N TRP A 31 -11.56 7.11 -4.01
CA TRP A 31 -10.45 6.23 -3.66
C TRP A 31 -9.09 6.91 -3.86
N TRP A 32 -8.89 7.56 -5.01
CA TRP A 32 -7.63 8.25 -5.28
C TRP A 32 -7.41 9.45 -4.38
N LYS A 33 -8.43 10.28 -4.17
CA LYS A 33 -8.35 11.41 -3.22
C LYS A 33 -7.97 10.93 -1.83
N PHE A 34 -8.64 9.87 -1.35
CA PHE A 34 -8.34 9.25 -0.06
C PHE A 34 -6.87 8.77 0.03
N LEU A 35 -6.37 8.05 -0.98
CA LEU A 35 -4.98 7.55 -1.00
C LEU A 35 -3.96 8.68 -0.88
N TRP A 36 -4.23 9.84 -1.49
CA TRP A 36 -3.35 11.00 -1.40
C TRP A 36 -3.49 11.76 -0.08
N CYS A 37 -4.61 11.60 0.61
CA CYS A 37 -4.93 12.22 1.90
C CYS A 37 -4.32 11.51 3.12
N ILE A 38 -4.24 10.18 3.12
CA ILE A 38 -3.77 9.41 4.28
C ILE A 38 -2.32 9.69 4.68
N ASN A 39 -1.97 9.50 5.95
CA ASN A 39 -0.68 9.88 6.53
C ASN A 39 0.39 8.76 6.40
N ILE A 40 0.70 8.39 5.16
CA ILE A 40 1.78 7.46 4.82
C ILE A 40 2.80 8.09 3.86
N PRO A 41 4.04 7.58 3.77
CA PRO A 41 5.04 8.12 2.87
C PRO A 41 4.62 8.08 1.41
N SER A 42 4.97 9.13 0.65
CA SER A 42 4.63 9.25 -0.78
C SER A 42 5.12 8.08 -1.63
N LYS A 43 6.26 7.47 -1.27
CA LYS A 43 6.76 6.26 -1.96
C LYS A 43 5.81 5.07 -1.83
N VAL A 44 5.13 4.95 -0.69
CA VAL A 44 4.13 3.91 -0.45
C VAL A 44 2.85 4.23 -1.21
N LYS A 45 2.39 5.50 -1.19
CA LYS A 45 1.24 5.95 -1.99
C LYS A 45 1.42 5.65 -3.48
N LEU A 46 2.59 5.99 -4.02
CA LEU A 46 2.93 5.73 -5.42
C LEU A 46 2.93 4.22 -5.73
N PHE A 47 3.45 3.41 -4.82
CA PHE A 47 3.40 1.96 -4.97
C PHE A 47 1.97 1.42 -5.01
N ILE A 48 1.10 1.82 -4.05
CA ILE A 48 -0.31 1.41 -4.04
C ILE A 48 -1.03 1.88 -5.31
N TRP A 49 -0.78 3.11 -5.74
CA TRP A 49 -1.30 3.66 -6.99
C TRP A 49 -0.92 2.84 -8.23
N ARG A 50 0.29 2.27 -8.27
CA ARG A 50 0.72 1.33 -9.31
C ARG A 50 0.15 -0.07 -9.13
N ALA A 51 -0.01 -0.54 -7.90
CA ALA A 51 -0.48 -1.89 -7.62
C ALA A 51 -1.96 -2.06 -8.00
N CYS A 52 -2.82 -1.08 -7.72
CA CYS A 52 -4.25 -1.11 -8.01
C CYS A 52 -4.60 -1.43 -9.47
N PRO A 53 -4.01 -0.78 -10.49
CA PRO A 53 -4.20 -1.12 -11.91
C PRO A 53 -3.29 -2.26 -12.40
N ASN A 54 -2.68 -3.04 -11.50
CA ASN A 54 -1.74 -4.13 -11.81
C ASN A 54 -0.49 -3.68 -12.59
N TRP A 55 0.02 -2.48 -12.33
CA TRP A 55 1.21 -1.96 -13.02
C TRP A 55 2.52 -2.51 -12.46
N ILE A 56 2.50 -3.06 -11.24
CA ILE A 56 3.67 -3.72 -10.67
C ILE A 56 4.06 -4.98 -11.44
N PRO A 57 5.36 -5.33 -11.50
CA PRO A 57 5.87 -6.47 -12.26
C PRO A 57 5.66 -7.83 -11.57
N ALA A 58 4.43 -8.12 -11.13
CA ALA A 58 4.06 -9.50 -10.79
C ALA A 58 4.10 -10.38 -12.05
N ARG A 59 4.50 -11.64 -11.95
CA ARG A 59 4.79 -12.47 -13.15
C ARG A 59 3.60 -12.62 -14.10
N TYR A 60 2.38 -12.73 -13.56
CA TYR A 60 1.19 -12.75 -14.41
C TYR A 60 1.01 -11.45 -15.20
N ASN A 61 1.28 -10.30 -14.59
CA ASN A 61 1.19 -9.00 -15.26
C ASN A 61 2.27 -8.85 -16.34
N LEU A 62 3.46 -9.39 -16.10
CA LEU A 62 4.56 -9.39 -17.07
C LEU A 62 4.24 -10.26 -18.29
N ALA A 63 3.71 -11.46 -18.06
CA ALA A 63 3.24 -12.33 -19.14
C ALA A 63 2.11 -11.68 -19.95
N LYS A 64 1.17 -11.00 -19.29
CA LYS A 64 0.10 -10.23 -19.98
C LYS A 64 0.64 -9.09 -20.86
N ARG A 65 1.86 -8.61 -20.58
CA ARG A 65 2.56 -7.59 -21.39
C ARG A 65 3.43 -8.20 -22.50
N GLY A 66 3.32 -9.50 -22.75
CA GLY A 66 4.03 -10.19 -23.83
C GLY A 66 5.40 -10.74 -23.45
N MET A 67 5.79 -10.77 -22.17
CA MET A 67 7.01 -11.45 -21.76
C MET A 67 6.80 -12.96 -21.65
N HIS A 68 7.61 -13.73 -22.37
CA HIS A 68 7.61 -15.20 -22.28
C HIS A 68 8.33 -15.65 -21.01
N MET A 69 7.57 -16.01 -19.98
CA MET A 69 8.08 -16.47 -18.70
C MET A 69 7.04 -17.33 -17.97
N GLU A 70 7.51 -18.17 -17.03
CA GLU A 70 6.59 -18.88 -16.13
C GLU A 70 5.80 -17.88 -15.28
N ILE A 71 4.50 -18.13 -15.10
CA ILE A 71 3.59 -17.22 -14.39
C ILE A 71 3.38 -17.59 -12.92
N ASN A 72 3.95 -18.72 -12.49
CA ASN A 72 3.85 -19.20 -11.12
C ASN A 72 4.67 -18.32 -10.17
N CYS A 73 4.19 -18.17 -8.94
CA CYS A 73 4.88 -17.41 -7.92
C CYS A 73 6.22 -18.05 -7.56
N LEU A 74 7.30 -17.27 -7.65
CA LEU A 74 8.65 -17.77 -7.33
C LEU A 74 8.82 -18.08 -5.83
N VAL A 75 8.00 -17.46 -4.98
CA VAL A 75 8.12 -17.60 -3.52
C VAL A 75 7.39 -18.85 -3.04
N CYS A 76 6.17 -19.13 -3.52
CA CYS A 76 5.42 -20.31 -3.08
C CYS A 76 5.47 -21.49 -4.06
N GLY A 77 5.82 -21.26 -5.33
CA GLY A 77 5.88 -22.26 -6.40
C GLY A 77 4.53 -22.83 -6.86
N LYS A 78 3.42 -22.47 -6.20
CA LYS A 78 2.15 -23.23 -6.28
C LYS A 78 1.04 -22.58 -7.09
N CYS A 79 1.02 -21.26 -7.17
CA CYS A 79 -0.11 -20.52 -7.72
C CYS A 79 0.36 -19.47 -8.72
N LEU A 80 -0.57 -19.03 -9.56
CA LEU A 80 -0.39 -17.88 -10.45
C LEU A 80 -0.04 -16.62 -9.66
N GLU A 81 1.06 -15.96 -10.03
CA GLU A 81 1.51 -14.74 -9.36
C GLU A 81 0.78 -13.50 -9.89
N THR A 82 -0.47 -13.33 -9.45
CA THR A 82 -1.21 -12.07 -9.59
C THR A 82 -0.75 -11.04 -8.56
N THR A 83 -1.09 -9.77 -8.77
CA THR A 83 -0.86 -8.70 -7.76
C THR A 83 -1.42 -9.08 -6.39
N VAL A 84 -2.65 -9.59 -6.33
CA VAL A 84 -3.28 -10.02 -5.07
C VAL A 84 -2.55 -11.21 -4.46
N HIS A 85 -2.12 -12.17 -5.26
CA HIS A 85 -1.32 -13.29 -4.77
C HIS A 85 0.00 -12.79 -4.17
N ALA A 86 0.75 -12.01 -4.92
CA ALA A 86 2.06 -11.48 -4.53
C ALA A 86 2.01 -10.49 -3.37
N LEU A 87 0.85 -9.91 -3.02
CA LEU A 87 0.79 -8.91 -1.95
C LEU A 87 -0.03 -9.33 -0.73
N TRP A 88 -0.90 -10.33 -0.89
CA TRP A 88 -1.91 -10.65 0.13
C TRP A 88 -2.13 -12.16 0.31
N ALA A 89 -2.42 -12.87 -0.78
CA ALA A 89 -2.94 -14.24 -0.71
C ALA A 89 -1.87 -15.34 -0.65
N CYS A 90 -0.60 -15.02 -0.97
CA CYS A 90 0.47 -16.01 -0.99
C CYS A 90 0.59 -16.79 0.35
N PRO A 91 0.69 -18.13 0.30
CA PRO A 91 0.89 -18.94 1.50
C PRO A 91 2.15 -18.58 2.29
N ALA A 92 3.19 -18.07 1.62
CA ALA A 92 4.42 -17.61 2.28
C ALA A 92 4.17 -16.43 3.25
N LEU A 93 3.06 -15.70 3.09
CA LEU A 93 2.65 -14.60 3.98
C LEU A 93 1.85 -15.06 5.20
N LYS A 94 1.70 -16.38 5.42
CA LYS A 94 0.90 -16.90 6.54
C LYS A 94 1.35 -16.31 7.88
N GLN A 95 2.66 -16.25 8.14
CA GLN A 95 3.18 -15.72 9.40
C GLN A 95 2.84 -14.24 9.59
N ILE A 96 3.01 -13.41 8.56
CA ILE A 96 2.67 -11.98 8.61
C ILE A 96 1.17 -11.77 8.89
N ARG A 97 0.31 -12.57 8.23
CA ARG A 97 -1.15 -12.55 8.47
C ARG A 97 -1.52 -12.98 9.88
N SER A 98 -0.81 -13.94 10.45
CA SER A 98 -1.00 -14.35 11.84
C SER A 98 -0.58 -13.27 12.83
N THR A 99 0.45 -12.47 12.51
CA THR A 99 0.90 -11.34 13.36
C THR A 99 -0.04 -10.13 13.25
N TYR A 100 -0.62 -9.86 12.07
CA TYR A 100 -1.53 -8.75 11.87
C TYR A 100 -2.84 -9.21 11.22
N HIS A 101 -3.84 -9.45 12.06
CA HIS A 101 -5.10 -10.11 11.70
C HIS A 101 -5.92 -9.36 10.62
N CYS A 102 -5.79 -8.03 10.51
CA CYS A 102 -6.45 -7.27 9.44
C CYS A 102 -5.95 -7.70 8.04
N LEU A 103 -4.77 -8.31 7.91
CA LEU A 103 -4.27 -8.86 6.64
C LEU A 103 -4.83 -10.28 6.35
N GLY A 104 -5.51 -10.90 7.32
CA GLY A 104 -6.06 -12.26 7.23
C GLY A 104 -7.59 -12.34 7.22
N GLY A 105 -8.30 -11.28 7.63
CA GLY A 105 -9.77 -11.28 7.78
C GLY A 105 -10.59 -11.03 6.51
N PHE A 106 -9.94 -10.84 5.37
CA PHE A 106 -10.62 -10.54 4.10
C PHE A 106 -10.70 -11.78 3.21
N GLY A 107 -11.93 -12.18 2.87
CA GLY A 107 -12.17 -13.24 1.90
C GLY A 107 -11.77 -12.79 0.49
N VAL A 108 -10.57 -13.20 0.06
CA VAL A 108 -10.12 -12.98 -1.31
C VAL A 108 -10.94 -13.89 -2.23
N LYS A 109 -11.70 -13.28 -3.13
CA LYS A 109 -12.45 -14.00 -4.16
C LYS A 109 -11.54 -14.33 -5.34
N ASP A 110 -11.91 -15.36 -6.09
CA ASP A 110 -11.24 -15.66 -7.36
C ASP A 110 -11.30 -14.45 -8.30
N ASN A 111 -10.19 -14.18 -8.99
CA ASN A 111 -10.03 -13.07 -9.94
C ASN A 111 -10.26 -11.65 -9.37
N MET A 112 -10.31 -11.48 -8.04
CA MET A 112 -10.39 -10.18 -7.39
C MET A 112 -9.22 -9.29 -7.82
N GLN A 113 -9.50 -8.05 -8.24
CA GLN A 113 -8.46 -7.07 -8.53
C GLN A 113 -7.91 -6.49 -7.23
N PHE A 114 -6.64 -6.05 -7.28
CA PHE A 114 -6.02 -5.45 -6.10
C PHE A 114 -6.74 -4.16 -5.66
N LEU A 115 -7.26 -3.37 -6.60
CA LEU A 115 -8.08 -2.20 -6.28
C LEU A 115 -9.33 -2.57 -5.46
N ASP A 116 -10.06 -3.62 -5.85
CA ASP A 116 -11.27 -4.05 -5.15
C ASP A 116 -10.95 -4.48 -3.71
N LEU A 117 -9.84 -5.20 -3.52
CA LEU A 117 -9.34 -5.57 -2.20
C LEU A 117 -9.04 -4.33 -1.34
N MET A 118 -8.40 -3.32 -1.90
CA MET A 118 -8.07 -2.11 -1.15
C MET A 118 -9.32 -1.28 -0.82
N ILE A 119 -10.29 -1.20 -1.72
CA ILE A 119 -11.60 -0.57 -1.45
C ILE A 119 -12.32 -1.32 -0.33
N LEU A 120 -12.31 -2.66 -0.35
CA LEU A 120 -12.87 -3.47 0.75
C LEU A 120 -12.16 -3.18 2.08
N CYS A 121 -10.85 -2.99 2.07
CA CYS A 121 -10.08 -2.64 3.26
C CYS A 121 -10.52 -1.29 3.84
N ILE A 122 -10.63 -0.23 3.03
CA ILE A 122 -11.07 1.09 3.52
C ILE A 122 -12.47 1.02 4.14
N ASN A 123 -13.39 0.24 3.56
CA ASN A 123 -14.75 0.14 4.06
C ASN A 123 -14.88 -0.64 5.37
N LYS A 124 -13.86 -1.40 5.77
CA LYS A 124 -13.91 -2.29 6.95
C LYS A 124 -12.92 -1.95 8.05
N LEU A 125 -11.97 -1.06 7.79
CA LEU A 125 -10.86 -0.77 8.69
C LEU A 125 -10.88 0.69 9.12
N LEU A 126 -10.34 0.94 10.30
CA LEU A 126 -9.96 2.29 10.70
C LEU A 126 -8.83 2.80 9.81
N GLN A 127 -8.74 4.12 9.65
CA GLN A 127 -7.70 4.73 8.82
C GLN A 127 -6.29 4.30 9.24
N GLU A 128 -6.01 4.23 10.55
CA GLU A 128 -4.70 3.81 11.06
C GLU A 128 -4.36 2.35 10.70
N GLU A 129 -5.34 1.46 10.74
CA GLU A 129 -5.17 0.06 10.37
C GLU A 129 -4.91 -0.09 8.88
N PHE A 130 -5.62 0.68 8.06
CA PHE A 130 -5.43 0.74 6.62
C PHE A 130 -4.05 1.29 6.24
N GLU A 131 -3.63 2.37 6.91
CA GLU A 131 -2.30 2.96 6.71
C GLU A 131 -1.20 1.94 7.03
N LEU A 132 -1.32 1.21 8.15
CA LEU A 132 -0.37 0.16 8.51
C LEU A 132 -0.38 -0.98 7.47
N ILE A 133 -1.54 -1.39 6.95
CA ILE A 133 -1.64 -2.37 5.86
C ILE A 133 -0.90 -1.90 4.62
N CYS A 134 -1.04 -0.63 4.23
CA CYS A 134 -0.31 -0.07 3.08
C CYS A 134 1.21 -0.20 3.26
N ILE A 135 1.72 0.08 4.47
CA ILE A 135 3.15 -0.09 4.78
C ILE A 135 3.56 -1.56 4.71
N ILE A 136 2.78 -2.47 5.30
CA ILE A 136 3.07 -3.91 5.31
C ILE A 136 3.10 -4.46 3.88
N ILE A 137 2.09 -4.17 3.06
CA ILE A 137 2.02 -4.58 1.64
C ILE A 137 3.22 -4.04 0.86
N TRP A 138 3.60 -2.79 1.06
CA TRP A 138 4.78 -2.24 0.41
C TRP A 138 6.07 -2.94 0.86
N ARG A 139 6.21 -3.23 2.16
CA ARG A 139 7.37 -3.95 2.72
C ARG A 139 7.46 -5.36 2.15
N ILE A 140 6.33 -6.03 2.07
CA ILE A 140 6.14 -7.32 1.42
C ILE A 140 6.66 -7.25 -0.04
N TRP A 141 6.23 -6.26 -0.81
CA TRP A 141 6.68 -6.09 -2.20
C TRP A 141 8.18 -5.85 -2.32
N CYS A 142 8.76 -5.01 -1.45
CA CYS A 142 10.22 -4.80 -1.42
C CYS A 142 10.98 -6.12 -1.25
N ARG A 143 10.54 -6.95 -0.30
CA ARG A 143 11.12 -8.28 -0.08
C ARG A 143 10.97 -9.17 -1.31
N TRP A 144 9.80 -9.17 -1.93
CA TRP A 144 9.56 -9.92 -3.16
C TRP A 144 10.56 -9.54 -4.25
N ASN A 145 10.79 -8.24 -4.47
CA ASN A 145 11.78 -7.78 -5.44
C ASN A 145 13.20 -8.18 -5.06
N GLU A 146 13.57 -8.14 -3.77
CA GLU A 146 14.87 -8.61 -3.30
C GLU A 146 15.09 -10.08 -3.65
N LEU A 147 14.11 -10.94 -3.38
CA LEU A 147 14.16 -12.37 -3.71
C LEU A 147 14.29 -12.62 -5.23
N VAL A 148 13.50 -11.92 -6.04
CA VAL A 148 13.53 -12.04 -7.51
C VAL A 148 14.89 -11.64 -8.09
N HIS A 149 15.57 -10.67 -7.47
CA HIS A 149 16.89 -10.20 -7.88
C HIS A 149 18.06 -10.92 -7.18
N GLY A 150 17.80 -12.05 -6.51
CA GLY A 150 18.85 -12.87 -5.87
C GLY A 150 19.52 -12.21 -4.67
N LYS A 151 18.89 -11.20 -4.06
CA LYS A 151 19.39 -10.54 -2.85
C LYS A 151 18.91 -11.30 -1.60
N PRO A 152 19.72 -11.33 -0.52
CA PRO A 152 19.26 -11.88 0.74
C PRO A 152 18.07 -11.05 1.25
N ALA A 153 16.90 -11.68 1.33
CA ALA A 153 15.69 -11.06 1.84
C ALA A 153 15.69 -11.08 3.37
N LEU A 154 15.27 -9.97 3.98
CA LEU A 154 15.14 -9.86 5.44
C LEU A 154 14.02 -10.78 5.97
N VAL A 155 14.18 -11.24 7.23
CA VAL A 155 13.31 -12.24 7.87
C VAL A 155 11.90 -11.69 8.14
N ASP A 156 10.88 -12.50 7.83
CA ASP A 156 9.45 -12.13 7.87
C ASP A 156 8.90 -11.78 9.25
N ARG A 157 9.50 -12.30 10.31
CA ARG A 157 8.94 -12.24 11.67
C ARG A 157 8.72 -10.82 12.16
N GLU A 158 9.49 -9.87 11.66
CA GLU A 158 9.44 -8.48 12.11
C GLU A 158 8.80 -7.53 11.10
N ALA A 159 8.23 -8.02 9.99
CA ALA A 159 7.66 -7.14 8.97
C ALA A 159 6.59 -6.19 9.54
N VAL A 160 5.74 -6.68 10.45
CA VAL A 160 4.69 -5.88 11.11
C VAL A 160 5.28 -4.91 12.13
N LEU A 161 6.24 -5.35 12.95
CA LEU A 161 6.92 -4.50 13.93
C LEU A 161 7.68 -3.37 13.25
N TRP A 162 8.44 -3.72 12.22
CA TRP A 162 9.15 -2.77 11.36
C TRP A 162 8.18 -1.79 10.70
N ALA A 163 7.06 -2.26 10.14
CA ALA A 163 6.06 -1.39 9.51
C ALA A 163 5.47 -0.38 10.50
N ARG A 164 5.19 -0.82 11.74
CA ARG A 164 4.71 0.06 12.81
C ARG A 164 5.75 1.11 13.20
N ALA A 165 6.99 0.69 13.44
CA ALA A 165 8.09 1.60 13.78
C ALA A 165 8.32 2.63 12.65
N PHE A 166 8.34 2.16 11.40
CA PHE A 166 8.50 2.99 10.22
C PHE A 166 7.37 4.02 10.06
N LEU A 167 6.12 3.62 10.29
CA LEU A 167 4.96 4.52 10.22
C LEU A 167 5.01 5.57 11.33
N ASN A 168 5.35 5.17 12.56
CA ASN A 168 5.46 6.09 13.70
C ASN A 168 6.57 7.11 13.49
N GLU A 169 7.74 6.67 13.01
CA GLU A 169 8.86 7.57 12.70
C GLU A 169 8.47 8.59 11.63
N TYR A 170 7.78 8.14 10.57
CA TYR A 170 7.29 9.02 9.52
C TYR A 170 6.31 10.07 10.04
N ARG A 171 5.37 9.67 10.91
CA ARG A 171 4.40 10.58 11.51
C ARG A 171 5.10 11.63 12.38
N ARG A 172 6.00 11.20 13.27
CA ARG A 172 6.79 12.09 14.12
C ARG A 172 7.58 13.13 13.31
N ALA A 173 8.30 12.69 12.28
CA ALA A 173 9.08 13.59 11.44
C ALA A 173 8.20 14.59 10.66
N ASN A 174 6.97 14.19 10.29
CA ASN A 174 6.03 15.09 9.64
C ASN A 174 5.40 16.09 10.60
N ASP A 175 5.06 15.67 11.82
CA ASP A 175 4.50 16.55 12.85
C ASP A 175 5.53 17.62 13.25
N GLU A 176 6.79 17.23 13.48
CA GLU A 176 7.90 18.15 13.73
C GLU A 176 8.11 19.13 12.57
N SER A 177 7.98 18.68 11.32
CA SER A 177 8.10 19.55 10.15
C SER A 177 6.96 20.60 10.07
N ILE A 178 5.76 20.27 10.55
CA ILE A 178 4.62 21.20 10.63
C ILE A 178 4.87 22.22 11.74
N THR A 179 5.33 21.77 12.90
CA THR A 179 5.67 22.66 14.03
C THR A 179 6.77 23.66 13.64
N LEU A 180 7.84 23.20 12.99
CA LEU A 180 8.93 24.06 12.53
C LEU A 180 8.52 25.06 11.43
N LEU A 181 7.55 24.69 10.58
CA LEU A 181 6.95 25.62 9.62
C LEU A 181 6.07 26.67 10.31
N GLY A 182 5.36 26.32 11.37
CA GLY A 182 4.58 27.25 12.19
C GLY A 182 5.45 28.31 12.89
N PHE A 183 6.65 27.93 13.33
CA PHE A 183 7.60 28.89 13.93
C PHE A 183 8.28 29.83 12.92
N ARG A 184 8.32 29.48 11.63
CA ARG A 184 8.94 30.31 10.58
C ARG A 184 8.03 31.40 10.01
N VAL A 185 6.76 31.50 10.46
CA VAL A 185 5.81 32.54 10.01
C VAL A 185 5.71 33.71 11.00
N PHE A 186 6.45 33.67 12.11
CA PHE A 186 6.38 34.68 13.19
C PHE A 186 7.67 35.50 13.42
N PHE A 187 8.57 35.60 12.45
CA PHE A 187 9.69 36.55 12.50
C PHE A 187 9.91 37.23 11.15
#